data_AF-A0A7W2FE04-F1
#
_entry.id   AF-A0A7W2FE04-F1
#
_cell.length_a   1.000
_cell.length_b   1.000
_cell.length_c   1.000
_cell.angle_alpha   90.00
_cell.angle_beta   90.00
_cell.angle_gamma   90.00
#
_symmetry.space_group_name_H-M   'P 1'
#
loop_
_entity.id
_entity.type
_entity.pdbx_description
1 polymer ?
#
loop_
_entity_poly.entity_id
_entity_poly.type
_entity_poly.pdbx_seq_one_letter_code
_entity_poly.pdbx_strand_id
1 'polypeptide(L)' 'MLNRMIKDTKRSRSALPLSRYLEKIAQLGAYLARSSDPAPGNTIMWRGMRRLADMQPGFNLVSERYG' A
#
# COMPACT_ATOMS: atom_id res chain seq x y z
N MET A 1 -5.74 -7.01 4.17
CA MET A 1 -6.06 -6.39 2.86
C MET A 1 -4.82 -5.95 2.09
N LEU A 2 -4.01 -5.01 2.59
CA LEU A 2 -2.89 -4.41 1.83
C LEU A 2 -1.85 -5.42 1.32
N ASN A 3 -1.49 -6.45 2.10
CA ASN A 3 -0.58 -7.51 1.66
C ASN A 3 -1.12 -8.36 0.51
N ARG A 4 -2.44 -8.43 0.34
CA ARG A 4 -3.08 -9.12 -0.79
C ARG A 4 -3.06 -8.27 -2.06
N MET A 5 -3.01 -6.95 -1.93
CA MET A 5 -3.07 -6.00 -3.04
C MET A 5 -1.69 -5.66 -3.59
N ILE A 6 -0.69 -5.51 -2.71
CA ILE A 6 0.66 -5.11 -3.09
C ILE A 6 1.66 -6.08 -2.46
N LYS A 7 2.40 -6.76 -3.34
CA LYS A 7 3.49 -7.65 -2.99
C LYS A 7 4.69 -6.85 -2.51
N ASP A 8 5.51 -7.45 -1.66
CA ASP A 8 6.74 -6.81 -1.23
C ASP A 8 7.72 -6.69 -2.41
N THR A 9 8.36 -5.53 -2.55
CA THR A 9 9.48 -5.33 -3.47
C THR A 9 10.72 -6.03 -2.91
N LYS A 10 11.79 -6.16 -3.70
CA LYS A 10 13.08 -6.64 -3.16
C LYS A 10 13.57 -5.77 -2.00
N ARG A 11 13.40 -4.45 -2.12
CA ARG A 11 13.78 -3.45 -1.10
C ARG A 11 12.88 -3.51 0.14
N SER A 12 11.56 -3.62 -0.04
CA SER A 12 10.64 -3.58 1.11
C SER A 12 10.66 -4.85 1.96
N ARG A 13 11.10 -6.00 1.39
CA ARG A 13 11.30 -7.26 2.14
C ARG A 13 12.31 -7.16 3.27
N SER A 14 13.36 -6.35 3.10
CA SER A 14 14.36 -6.11 4.14
C SER A 14 14.09 -4.85 4.97
N ALA A 15 13.06 -4.08 4.62
CA ALA A 15 12.69 -2.88 5.35
C ALA A 15 11.95 -3.21 6.66
N LEU A 16 12.06 -2.28 7.62
CA LEU A 16 11.28 -2.30 8.85
C LEU A 16 9.77 -2.38 8.54
N PRO A 17 8.96 -3.02 9.41
CA PRO A 17 7.54 -3.25 9.15
C PRO A 17 6.78 -1.97 8.76
N LEU A 18 6.99 -0.87 9.50
CA LEU A 18 6.33 0.39 9.21
C LEU A 18 6.72 0.95 7.84
N SER A 19 8.01 1.01 7.53
CA SER A 19 8.51 1.48 6.22
C SER A 19 7.98 0.63 5.07
N ARG A 20 7.90 -0.69 5.25
CA ARG A 20 7.30 -1.62 4.28
C ARG A 20 5.84 -1.27 4.00
N TYR A 21 5.04 -1.03 5.05
CA TYR A 21 3.63 -0.69 4.86
C TYR A 21 3.43 0.71 4.30
N LEU A 22 4.27 1.69 4.67
CA LEU A 22 4.27 3.03 4.07
C LEU A 22 4.59 2.96 2.56
N GLU A 23 5.56 2.14 2.15
CA GLU A 23 5.87 1.93 0.73
C GLU A 23 4.69 1.29 -0.02
N LYS A 24 3.93 0.38 0.60
CA LYS A 24 2.71 -0.18 0.01
C LYS A 24 1.61 0.86 -0.15
N ILE A 25 1.39 1.69 0.87
CA ILE A 25 0.42 2.80 0.78
C ILE A 25 0.84 3.75 -0.35
N ALA A 26 2.12 4.11 -0.42
CA ALA A 26 2.63 4.94 -1.50
C ALA A 26 2.41 4.31 -2.89
N GLN A 27 2.62 2.99 -3.02
CA GLN A 27 2.39 2.27 -4.28
C GLN A 27 0.90 2.30 -4.69
N LEU A 28 -0.05 2.19 -3.75
CA LEU A 28 -1.47 2.48 -4.05
C LEU A 28 -1.65 3.92 -4.56
N GLY A 29 -0.84 4.84 -4.07
CA GLY A 29 -0.77 6.25 -4.50
C GLY A 29 -0.15 6.49 -5.88
N ALA A 30 0.30 5.45 -6.58
CA ALA A 30 1.08 5.47 -7.83
C ALA A 30 2.60 5.70 -7.66
N TYR A 31 3.15 5.45 -6.47
CA TYR A 31 4.60 5.33 -6.30
C TYR A 31 5.11 4.05 -6.98
N LEU A 32 6.21 4.13 -7.72
CA LEU A 32 6.76 2.97 -8.44
C LEU A 32 7.68 2.09 -7.60
N ALA A 33 8.20 2.63 -6.49
CA ALA A 33 9.10 1.92 -5.58
C ALA A 33 10.35 1.32 -6.25
N ARG A 34 10.97 2.05 -7.18
CA ARG A 34 12.25 1.66 -7.78
C ARG A 34 13.39 1.88 -6.78
N SER A 35 14.49 1.15 -6.97
CA SER A 35 15.65 1.23 -6.07
C SER A 35 16.22 2.65 -5.94
N SER A 36 16.16 3.43 -7.03
CA SER A 36 16.65 4.81 -7.10
C SER A 36 15.60 5.87 -6.75
N ASP A 37 14.34 5.48 -6.52
CA ASP A 37 13.29 6.46 -6.20
C ASP A 37 13.53 7.02 -4.78
N PRO A 38 13.37 8.35 -4.59
CA PRO A 38 13.43 8.98 -3.27
C PRO A 38 12.24 8.55 -2.41
N ALA A 39 12.29 8.82 -1.10
CA ALA A 39 11.16 8.53 -0.22
C ALA A 39 9.85 9.15 -0.74
N PRO A 40 8.71 8.46 -0.62
CA PRO A 40 7.44 8.92 -1.18
C PRO A 40 6.99 10.23 -0.52
N GLY A 41 6.61 11.21 -1.34
CA GLY A 41 6.10 12.49 -0.85
C GLY A 41 4.67 12.43 -0.31
N ASN A 42 4.29 13.44 0.48
CA ASN A 42 3.00 13.52 1.17
C ASN A 42 1.79 13.40 0.22
N THR A 43 1.85 13.97 -0.99
CA THR A 43 0.76 13.88 -1.98
C THR A 43 0.51 12.44 -2.42
N ILE A 44 1.57 11.66 -2.64
CA ILE A 44 1.45 10.25 -3.04
C ILE A 44 0.93 9.41 -1.88
N MET A 45 1.37 9.69 -0.65
CA MET A 45 0.83 9.08 0.56
C MET A 45 -0.67 9.32 0.71
N TRP A 46 -1.13 10.57 0.56
CA TRP A 46 -2.56 10.90 0.64
C TRP A 46 -3.40 10.21 -0.43
N ARG A 47 -2.90 10.17 -1.68
CA ARG A 47 -3.57 9.43 -2.77
C ARG A 47 -3.69 7.94 -2.45
N GLY A 48 -2.65 7.35 -1.87
CA GLY A 48 -2.63 5.96 -1.44
C GLY A 48 -3.64 5.68 -0.33
N MET A 49 -3.66 6.52 0.70
CA MET A 49 -4.60 6.42 1.82
C MET A 49 -6.06 6.56 1.37
N ARG A 50 -6.35 7.52 0.48
CA ARG A 50 -7.70 7.70 -0.07
C ARG A 50 -8.16 6.45 -0.83
N ARG A 51 -7.33 5.90 -1.71
CA ARG A 51 -7.65 4.66 -2.43
C ARG A 51 -7.84 3.46 -1.50
N LEU A 52 -7.04 3.37 -0.44
CA LEU A 52 -7.21 2.32 0.56
C LEU A 52 -8.56 2.43 1.27
N ALA A 53 -8.95 3.64 1.68
CA ALA A 53 -10.25 3.90 2.30
C ALA A 53 -11.41 3.58 1.35
N ASP A 54 -11.30 3.98 0.08
CA ASP A 54 -12.33 3.72 -0.94
C ASP A 54 -12.54 2.21 -1.20
N MET A 55 -11.50 1.39 -1.04
CA MET A 55 -11.59 -0.07 -1.21
C MET A 55 -12.08 -0.82 0.04
N GLN A 56 -12.02 -0.19 1.22
CA GLN A 56 -12.35 -0.84 2.50
C GLN A 56 -13.80 -1.40 2.53
N PRO A 57 -14.84 -0.68 2.05
CA PRO A 57 -16.20 -1.22 2.03
C PRO A 57 -16.31 -2.50 1.20
N GLY A 58 -15.71 -2.54 0.01
CA GLY A 58 -15.74 -3.72 -0.85
C GLY A 58 -15.04 -4.93 -0.20
N PHE A 59 -13.94 -4.69 0.50
CA PHE A 59 -13.25 -5.76 1.23
C PHE A 59 -14.09 -6.30 2.40
N ASN A 60 -14.75 -5.41 3.16
CA ASN A 60 -15.62 -5.81 4.26
C ASN A 60 -16.81 -6.65 3.76
N LEU A 61 -17.46 -6.23 2.68
CA LEU A 61 -18.57 -6.97 2.08
C LEU A 61 -18.19 -8.40 1.67
N VAL A 62 -17.00 -8.58 1.08
CA VAL A 62 -16.48 -9.91 0.71
C VAL A 62 -16.11 -10.71 1.97
N SER A 63 -15.50 -10.07 2.96
CA SER A 63 -15.12 -10.72 4.22
C SER A 63 -16.33 -11.19 5.03
N GLU A 64 -17.45 -10.47 5.00
CA GLU A 64 -18.69 -10.87 5.68
C GLU A 64 -19.39 -12.02 4.95
N ARG A 65 -19.33 -12.05 3.61
CA ARG A 65 -20.00 -13.08 2.80
C ARG A 65 -19.26 -14.42 2.74
N TYR A 66 -17.94 -14.41 2.90
CA TYR A 66 -17.07 -15.57 2.71
C TYR A 66 -16.11 -15.80 3.89
N GLY A 67 -16.33 -15.13 5.01
CA GLY A 67 -15.55 -15.24 6.24
C GLY A 67 -16.03 -16.36 7.15
#